data_AF-A0A3C0ALJ2-F1
#
_entry.id   AF-A0A3C0ALJ2-F1
#
_cell.length_a   1.000
_cell.length_b   1.000
_cell.length_c   1.000
_cell.angle_alpha   90.00
_cell.angle_beta   90.00
_cell.angle_gamma   90.00
#
_symmetry.space_group_name_H-M   'P 1'
#
loop_
_entity.id
_entity.type
_entity.pdbx_description
1 polymer ?
#
loop_
_entity_poly.entity_id
_entity_poly.type
_entity_poly.pdbx_seq_one_letter_code
_entity_poly.pdbx_strand_id
1 'polypeptide(L)'
;QASAPGSGRHLAPRAKSVIWIFLIGGLSHLESFDPKPALNKYAGKTIEDTPFADAVLNKDKINKVLLDPSKQKRKIYKSLMPLQTGFKKYGESGLEISDWFPHMGSCADDLTLVRSMWTIDNNHGAQLTYHTGRKITEGAFPTVCSWISYGLGTA
;
A
#
# COMPACT_ATOMS: atom_id res chain seq x y z
N GLN A 1 15.50 -41.49 21.06
CA GLN A 1 14.34 -40.62 21.30
C GLN A 1 14.83 -39.19 21.29
N ALA A 2 14.50 -38.42 20.26
CA ALA A 2 14.79 -36.99 20.25
C ALA A 2 13.83 -36.31 21.24
N SER A 3 14.38 -35.48 22.13
CA SER A 3 13.62 -34.68 23.09
C SER A 3 12.61 -33.80 22.35
N ALA A 4 11.36 -33.80 22.80
CA ALA A 4 10.32 -32.89 22.32
C ALA A 4 10.79 -31.44 22.46
N PRO A 5 10.57 -30.55 21.45
CA PRO A 5 10.87 -29.14 21.59
C PRO A 5 10.07 -28.58 22.77
N GLY A 6 10.75 -27.87 23.68
CA GLY A 6 10.15 -27.34 24.90
C GLY A 6 8.86 -26.57 24.62
N SER A 7 7.78 -26.93 25.32
CA SER A 7 6.43 -26.39 25.18
C SER A 7 6.28 -24.99 25.79
N GLY A 8 7.10 -24.05 25.35
CA GLY A 8 7.01 -22.65 25.74
C GLY A 8 6.70 -21.80 24.52
N ARG A 9 5.41 -21.59 24.22
CA ARG A 9 5.03 -20.47 23.35
C ARG A 9 5.62 -19.22 23.99
N HIS A 10 6.39 -18.44 23.25
CA HIS A 10 6.97 -17.20 23.80
C HIS A 10 5.87 -16.24 24.27
N LEU A 11 4.69 -16.27 23.65
CA LEU A 11 3.49 -15.53 24.05
C LEU A 11 2.22 -16.32 23.71
N ALA A 12 1.16 -16.16 24.52
CA ALA A 12 -0.16 -16.69 24.16
C ALA A 12 -0.79 -15.86 23.03
N PRO A 13 -1.40 -16.49 22.01
CA PRO A 13 -2.01 -15.76 20.90
C PRO A 13 -3.18 -14.90 21.40
N ARG A 14 -3.22 -13.63 21.00
CA ARG A 14 -4.32 -12.69 21.33
C ARG A 14 -5.44 -12.69 20.30
N ALA A 15 -5.15 -13.12 19.08
CA ALA A 15 -6.12 -13.28 18.00
C ALA A 15 -6.37 -14.77 17.72
N LYS A 16 -7.59 -15.12 17.28
CA LYS A 16 -7.94 -16.50 16.89
C LYS A 16 -7.69 -16.78 15.40
N SER A 17 -7.83 -15.75 14.57
CA SER A 17 -7.74 -15.85 13.12
C SER A 17 -7.30 -14.52 12.54
N VAL A 18 -6.63 -14.56 11.39
CA VAL A 18 -6.25 -13.38 10.60
C VAL A 18 -6.73 -13.60 9.19
N ILE A 19 -7.50 -12.65 8.65
CA ILE A 19 -7.87 -12.62 7.24
C ILE A 19 -6.93 -11.62 6.57
N TRP A 20 -6.06 -12.11 5.68
CA TRP A 20 -5.12 -11.29 4.93
C TRP A 20 -5.56 -11.19 3.48
N ILE A 21 -5.94 -9.98 3.05
CA ILE A 21 -6.35 -9.70 1.67
C ILE A 21 -5.26 -8.86 1.02
N PHE A 22 -4.60 -9.41 0.01
CA PHE A 22 -3.61 -8.71 -0.80
C PHE A 22 -4.13 -8.51 -2.23
N LEU A 23 -4.38 -7.25 -2.59
CA LEU A 23 -4.97 -6.88 -3.87
C LEU A 23 -3.88 -6.58 -4.91
N ILE A 24 -3.25 -7.65 -5.40
CA ILE A 24 -2.21 -7.56 -6.42
C ILE A 24 -2.78 -6.93 -7.71
N GLY A 25 -2.13 -5.89 -8.21
CA GLY A 25 -2.57 -5.21 -9.44
C GLY A 25 -3.65 -4.14 -9.26
N GLY A 26 -4.23 -3.99 -8.07
CA GLY A 26 -4.76 -2.70 -7.64
C GLY A 26 -6.13 -2.71 -6.97
N LEU A 27 -6.15 -2.13 -5.77
CA LEU A 27 -7.17 -1.19 -5.32
C LEU A 27 -6.48 0.16 -5.22
N SER A 28 -7.05 1.22 -5.78
CA SER A 28 -6.41 2.53 -5.66
C SER A 28 -6.57 3.06 -4.24
N HIS A 29 -5.45 3.27 -3.56
CA HIS A 29 -5.42 3.88 -2.23
C HIS A 29 -5.99 5.31 -2.24
N LEU A 30 -5.78 6.04 -3.34
CA LEU A 30 -6.23 7.41 -3.56
C LEU A 30 -7.76 7.49 -3.57
N GLU A 31 -8.43 6.55 -4.25
CA GLU A 31 -9.90 6.45 -4.35
C GLU A 31 -10.53 5.59 -3.24
N SER A 32 -9.76 5.15 -2.24
CA SER A 32 -10.29 4.32 -1.15
C SER A 32 -10.23 5.03 0.20
N PHE A 33 -9.03 5.18 0.78
CA PHE A 33 -8.85 5.57 2.18
C PHE A 33 -7.84 6.71 2.38
N ASP A 34 -7.23 7.22 1.31
CA ASP A 34 -6.18 8.24 1.37
C ASP A 34 -6.41 9.34 0.32
N PRO A 35 -7.49 10.13 0.45
CA PRO A 35 -7.77 11.20 -0.49
C PRO A 35 -6.60 12.18 -0.58
N LYS A 36 -6.23 12.55 -1.81
CA LYS A 36 -5.21 13.56 -2.10
C LYS A 36 -5.86 14.78 -2.75
N PRO A 37 -6.34 15.78 -1.99
CA PRO A 37 -7.02 16.95 -2.54
C PRO A 37 -6.21 17.73 -3.58
N ALA A 38 -4.87 17.63 -3.54
CA ALA A 38 -3.99 18.22 -4.55
C ALA A 38 -4.27 17.69 -5.96
N LEU A 39 -4.71 16.43 -6.13
CA LEU A 39 -5.08 15.87 -7.43
C LEU A 39 -6.27 16.61 -8.03
N ASN A 40 -7.25 17.00 -7.21
CA ASN A 40 -8.39 17.80 -7.67
C ASN A 40 -7.94 19.24 -7.99
N LYS A 41 -7.11 19.84 -7.12
CA LYS A 41 -6.61 21.21 -7.31
C LYS A 41 -5.83 21.41 -8.61
N TYR A 42 -5.06 20.40 -9.01
CA TYR A 42 -4.21 20.46 -10.20
C TYR A 42 -4.71 19.58 -11.35
N ALA A 43 -5.97 19.16 -11.32
CA ALA A 43 -6.58 18.36 -12.38
C ALA A 43 -6.42 19.04 -13.76
N GLY A 44 -6.08 18.24 -14.77
CA GLY A 44 -5.84 18.72 -16.14
C GLY A 44 -4.45 19.32 -16.40
N LYS A 45 -3.74 19.76 -15.36
CA LYS A 45 -2.35 20.25 -15.47
C LYS A 45 -1.35 19.11 -15.58
N THR A 46 -0.16 19.35 -16.11
CA THR A 46 0.94 18.37 -16.02
C THR A 46 1.68 18.53 -14.68
N ILE A 47 2.52 17.56 -14.31
CA ILE A 47 3.32 17.66 -13.08
C ILE A 47 4.27 18.87 -13.11
N GLU A 48 4.79 19.20 -14.29
CA GLU A 48 5.65 20.37 -14.53
C GLU A 48 4.96 21.69 -14.11
N ASP A 49 3.64 21.77 -14.25
CA ASP A 49 2.83 22.95 -13.92
C ASP A 49 2.43 23.01 -12.42
N THR A 50 2.98 22.12 -11.59
CA THR A 50 2.67 22.03 -10.15
C THR A 50 3.90 22.31 -9.29
N PRO A 51 3.71 22.66 -8.00
CA PRO A 51 4.82 22.77 -7.04
C PRO A 51 5.57 21.46 -6.79
N PHE A 52 5.13 20.34 -7.36
CA PHE A 52 5.72 19.02 -7.17
C PHE A 52 6.70 18.62 -8.28
N ALA A 53 6.90 19.47 -9.29
CA ALA A 53 7.77 19.19 -10.42
C ALA A 53 9.16 18.68 -9.99
N ASP A 54 9.84 19.40 -9.09
CA ASP A 54 11.18 19.00 -8.62
C ASP A 54 11.16 17.72 -7.76
N ALA A 55 10.07 17.47 -7.03
CA ALA A 55 9.97 16.28 -6.19
C ALA A 55 9.78 15.00 -7.02
N VAL A 56 9.03 15.09 -8.12
CA VAL A 56 8.60 13.96 -8.94
C VAL A 56 9.48 13.79 -10.19
N LEU A 57 9.88 14.89 -10.83
CA LEU A 57 10.61 14.91 -12.10
C LEU A 57 12.14 15.00 -11.96
N ASN A 58 12.64 14.94 -10.73
CA ASN A 58 14.09 14.90 -10.50
C ASN A 58 14.70 13.66 -11.18
N LYS A 59 15.55 13.89 -12.20
CA LYS A 59 16.14 12.86 -13.05
C LYS A 59 16.97 11.84 -12.25
N ASP A 60 17.64 12.26 -11.18
CA ASP A 60 18.44 11.36 -10.34
C ASP A 60 17.59 10.38 -9.55
N LYS A 61 16.35 10.77 -9.20
CA LYS A 61 15.35 9.92 -8.56
C LYS A 61 14.61 9.04 -9.58
N ILE A 62 14.24 9.62 -10.73
CA ILE A 62 13.54 8.92 -11.83
C ILE A 62 14.39 7.77 -12.39
N ASN A 63 15.67 8.01 -12.69
CA ASN A 63 16.51 7.02 -13.38
C ASN A 63 16.85 5.79 -12.51
N LYS A 64 16.69 5.88 -11.18
CA LYS A 64 16.86 4.75 -10.27
C LYS A 64 15.63 3.87 -10.15
N VAL A 65 14.46 4.42 -10.51
CA VAL A 65 13.16 3.86 -10.13
C VAL A 65 12.31 3.53 -11.35
N LEU A 66 12.42 4.24 -12.47
CA LEU A 66 11.54 4.08 -13.63
C LEU A 66 12.23 3.40 -14.82
N LEU A 67 11.48 2.55 -15.53
CA LEU A 67 11.87 2.04 -16.84
C LEU A 67 12.00 3.22 -17.82
N ASP A 68 13.06 3.21 -18.63
CA ASP A 68 13.38 4.23 -19.62
C ASP A 68 12.13 4.69 -20.42
N PRO A 69 11.63 5.92 -20.18
CA PRO A 69 10.42 6.43 -20.82
C PRO A 69 10.54 6.48 -22.35
N SER A 70 11.75 6.58 -22.90
CA SER A 70 11.97 6.58 -24.35
C SER A 70 11.60 5.25 -25.02
N LYS A 71 11.50 4.16 -24.23
CA LYS A 71 11.07 2.84 -24.69
C LYS A 71 9.55 2.64 -24.62
N GLN A 72 8.78 3.61 -24.13
CA GLN A 72 7.32 3.50 -24.10
C GLN A 72 6.72 3.66 -25.50
N LYS A 73 6.07 2.60 -25.99
CA LYS A 73 5.37 2.58 -27.28
C LYS A 73 4.00 3.30 -27.28
N ARG A 74 3.52 3.73 -26.12
CA ARG A 74 2.17 4.34 -25.96
C ARG A 74 2.28 5.84 -25.72
N LYS A 75 1.34 6.61 -26.26
CA LYS A 75 1.20 8.04 -25.97
C LYS A 75 1.03 8.21 -24.46
N ILE A 76 1.96 8.91 -23.83
CA ILE A 76 1.95 9.15 -22.39
C ILE A 76 0.86 10.19 -22.08
N TYR A 77 -0.06 9.84 -21.19
CA TYR A 77 -0.99 10.80 -20.61
C TYR A 77 -0.26 11.58 -19.52
N LYS A 78 -0.02 12.86 -19.74
CA LYS A 78 0.79 13.71 -18.85
C LYS A 78 -0.04 14.56 -17.89
N SER A 79 -1.32 14.73 -18.17
CA SER A 79 -2.22 15.52 -17.33
C SER A 79 -2.61 14.73 -16.08
N LEU A 80 -2.73 15.42 -14.95
CA LEU A 80 -3.23 14.85 -13.72
C LEU A 80 -4.73 14.60 -13.82
N MET A 81 -5.17 13.42 -13.40
CA MET A 81 -6.59 13.13 -13.21
C MET A 81 -7.01 13.56 -11.80
N PRO A 82 -8.21 14.13 -11.63
CA PRO A 82 -8.78 14.32 -10.30
C PRO A 82 -9.07 12.96 -9.65
N LEU A 83 -9.40 12.97 -8.36
CA LEU A 83 -10.00 11.81 -7.71
C LEU A 83 -11.30 11.44 -8.43
N GLN A 84 -11.51 10.14 -8.64
CA GLN A 84 -12.65 9.63 -9.42
C GLN A 84 -13.92 9.40 -8.57
N THR A 85 -13.88 9.78 -7.30
CA THR A 85 -14.96 9.59 -6.32
C THR A 85 -14.94 10.72 -5.28
N GLY A 86 -16.09 10.95 -4.65
CA GLY A 86 -16.19 11.78 -3.46
C GLY A 86 -15.71 11.05 -2.20
N PHE A 87 -15.59 11.83 -1.13
CA PHE A 87 -15.13 11.38 0.19
C PHE A 87 -15.98 11.98 1.28
N LYS A 88 -16.18 11.20 2.34
CA LYS A 88 -16.88 11.62 3.55
C LYS A 88 -16.08 11.20 4.78
N LYS A 89 -16.14 12.03 5.83
CA LYS A 89 -15.65 11.67 7.16
C LYS A 89 -16.66 10.78 7.86
N TYR A 90 -16.17 9.70 8.44
CA TYR A 90 -16.97 8.73 9.18
C TYR A 90 -16.48 8.59 10.63
N GLY A 91 -17.41 8.22 11.51
CA GLY A 91 -17.12 7.95 12.91
C GLY A 91 -16.59 9.15 13.70
N GLU A 92 -16.19 8.88 14.93
CA GLU A 92 -15.49 9.83 15.80
C GLU A 92 -14.02 10.02 15.38
N SER A 93 -13.41 8.99 14.78
CA SER A 93 -12.07 9.03 14.19
C SER A 93 -11.96 10.06 13.06
N GLY A 94 -13.09 10.43 12.43
CA GLY A 94 -13.14 11.33 11.30
C GLY A 94 -12.41 10.79 10.08
N LEU A 95 -12.27 9.45 9.97
CA LEU A 95 -11.57 8.81 8.87
C LEU A 95 -12.28 9.14 7.55
N GLU A 96 -11.52 9.66 6.60
CA GLU A 96 -12.03 9.98 5.25
C GLU A 96 -12.00 8.74 4.38
N ILE A 97 -13.19 8.29 3.97
CA ILE A 97 -13.40 7.09 3.16
C ILE A 97 -14.22 7.50 1.94
N SER A 98 -13.91 6.89 0.80
CA SER A 98 -14.60 7.21 -0.45
C SER A 98 -16.05 6.72 -0.48
N ASP A 99 -16.84 7.35 -1.33
CA ASP A 99 -18.25 6.99 -1.57
C ASP A 99 -18.44 5.59 -2.15
N TRP A 100 -17.36 4.94 -2.64
CA TRP A 100 -17.40 3.54 -3.07
C TRP A 100 -17.48 2.55 -1.91
N PHE A 101 -17.07 2.94 -0.70
CA PHE A 101 -17.01 2.05 0.46
C PHE A 101 -17.88 2.52 1.64
N PRO A 102 -19.18 2.80 1.44
CA PRO A 102 -20.02 3.35 2.51
C PRO A 102 -20.18 2.40 3.70
N HIS A 103 -20.22 1.08 3.44
CA HIS A 103 -20.32 0.06 4.50
C HIS A 103 -19.01 -0.13 5.28
N MET A 104 -17.86 0.15 4.67
CA MET A 104 -16.61 0.23 5.44
C MET A 104 -16.56 1.53 6.22
N GLY A 105 -17.06 2.62 5.62
CA GLY A 105 -17.28 3.90 6.27
C GLY A 105 -18.06 3.78 7.58
N SER A 106 -19.15 3.02 7.61
CA SER A 106 -19.94 2.82 8.84
C SER A 106 -19.18 2.13 9.98
N CYS A 107 -18.03 1.54 9.71
CA CYS A 107 -17.17 0.89 10.70
C CYS A 107 -15.86 1.67 10.94
N ALA A 108 -15.77 2.94 10.55
CA ALA A 108 -14.52 3.70 10.56
C ALA A 108 -13.76 3.68 11.89
N ASP A 109 -14.47 3.70 13.02
CA ASP A 109 -13.85 3.69 14.36
C ASP A 109 -13.29 2.33 14.78
N ASP A 110 -13.69 1.26 14.08
CA ASP A 110 -13.11 -0.09 14.23
C ASP A 110 -11.93 -0.33 13.26
N LEU A 111 -11.64 0.63 12.38
CA LEU A 111 -10.58 0.52 11.38
C LEU A 111 -9.32 1.25 11.84
N THR A 112 -8.16 0.65 11.56
CA THR A 112 -6.87 1.31 11.66
C THR A 112 -6.27 1.45 10.27
N LEU A 113 -5.97 2.68 9.87
CA LEU A 113 -5.34 2.98 8.59
C LEU A 113 -3.87 3.37 8.78
N VAL A 114 -2.97 2.67 8.09
CA VAL A 114 -1.53 2.96 8.11
C VAL A 114 -1.13 3.63 6.81
N ARG A 115 -0.91 4.96 6.84
CA ARG A 115 -0.49 5.77 5.67
C ARG A 115 1.03 5.94 5.55
N SER A 116 1.79 5.45 6.52
CA SER A 116 3.25 5.59 6.57
C SER A 116 4.01 4.52 5.78
N MET A 117 3.30 3.60 5.12
CA MET A 117 3.92 2.57 4.29
C MET A 117 4.49 3.18 3.00
N TRP A 118 5.70 2.75 2.64
CA TRP A 118 6.36 3.12 1.38
C TRP A 118 7.10 1.90 0.85
N THR A 119 7.43 1.91 -0.44
CA THR A 119 8.17 0.83 -1.10
C THR A 119 9.30 1.41 -1.95
N ILE A 120 10.30 0.56 -2.18
CA ILE A 120 11.47 0.81 -3.03
C ILE A 120 11.26 0.33 -4.48
N ASP A 121 10.12 -0.30 -4.76
CA ASP A 121 9.76 -0.84 -6.07
C ASP A 121 8.60 -0.01 -6.66
N ASN A 122 8.65 0.23 -7.97
CA ASN A 122 7.70 1.08 -8.69
C ASN A 122 6.56 0.31 -9.35
N ASN A 123 6.60 -1.02 -9.33
CA ASN A 123 5.69 -1.88 -10.07
C ASN A 123 5.24 -3.10 -9.25
N HIS A 124 4.69 -4.11 -9.92
CA HIS A 124 4.21 -5.34 -9.32
C HIS A 124 5.25 -6.10 -8.48
N GLY A 125 6.56 -5.87 -8.70
CA GLY A 125 7.65 -6.42 -7.90
C GLY A 125 7.57 -6.05 -6.42
N ALA A 126 6.93 -4.93 -6.09
CA ALA A 126 6.68 -4.49 -4.72
C ALA A 126 5.96 -5.54 -3.86
N GLN A 127 5.18 -6.45 -4.46
CA GLN A 127 4.45 -7.49 -3.76
C GLN A 127 5.36 -8.30 -2.81
N LEU A 128 6.57 -8.65 -3.26
CA LEU A 128 7.47 -9.48 -2.47
C LEU A 128 7.98 -8.69 -1.26
N THR A 129 8.27 -7.40 -1.44
CA THR A 129 8.65 -6.51 -0.35
C THR A 129 7.53 -6.34 0.66
N TYR A 130 6.26 -6.29 0.25
CA TYR A 130 5.14 -6.26 1.20
C TYR A 130 4.98 -7.56 1.98
N HIS A 131 5.25 -8.71 1.34
CA HIS A 131 5.13 -10.00 2.00
C HIS A 131 6.34 -10.34 2.86
N THR A 132 7.56 -9.94 2.51
CA THR A 132 8.80 -10.39 3.19
C THR A 132 9.64 -9.27 3.80
N GLY A 133 9.35 -8.00 3.48
CA GLY A 133 10.18 -6.85 3.83
C GLY A 133 11.49 -6.75 3.02
N ARG A 134 11.68 -7.58 1.97
CA ARG A 134 12.93 -7.69 1.21
C ARG A 134 12.71 -7.59 -0.30
N LYS A 135 13.75 -7.25 -1.07
CA LYS A 135 13.73 -7.37 -2.54
C LYS A 135 13.83 -8.84 -2.94
N ILE A 136 13.28 -9.17 -4.11
CA ILE A 136 13.40 -10.53 -4.70
C ILE A 136 14.86 -10.99 -4.85
N THR A 137 15.77 -10.04 -5.11
CA THR A 137 17.20 -10.29 -5.31
C THR A 137 17.95 -10.63 -4.03
N GLU A 138 17.35 -10.41 -2.85
CA GLU A 138 17.99 -10.71 -1.56
C GLU A 138 17.79 -12.18 -1.15
N GLY A 139 16.98 -12.96 -1.89
CA GLY A 139 16.72 -14.37 -1.63
C GLY A 139 15.33 -14.65 -1.03
N ALA A 140 15.15 -15.86 -0.51
CA ALA A 140 13.90 -16.30 0.08
C ALA A 140 13.87 -16.03 1.60
N PHE A 141 12.82 -15.36 2.07
CA PHE A 141 12.63 -15.00 3.47
C PHE A 141 11.22 -15.33 3.95
N PRO A 142 11.00 -15.48 5.28
CA PRO A 142 9.67 -15.67 5.83
C PRO A 142 8.71 -14.57 5.37
N THR A 143 7.49 -14.99 5.03
CA THR A 143 6.44 -14.06 4.61
C THR A 143 5.64 -13.59 5.82
N VAL A 144 4.84 -12.54 5.65
CA VAL A 144 3.83 -12.09 6.62
C VAL A 144 2.96 -13.26 7.10
N CYS A 145 2.61 -14.19 6.22
CA CYS A 145 1.84 -15.38 6.59
C CYS A 145 2.62 -16.33 7.51
N SER A 146 3.93 -16.47 7.33
CA SER A 146 4.79 -17.24 8.25
C SER A 146 4.79 -16.62 9.65
N TRP A 147 4.89 -15.29 9.73
CA TRP A 147 4.80 -14.55 10.99
C TRP A 147 3.42 -14.64 11.64
N ILE A 148 2.35 -14.61 10.84
CA ILE A 148 0.98 -14.83 11.30
C ILE A 148 0.83 -16.23 11.89
N SER A 149 1.26 -17.30 11.18
CA SER A 149 1.19 -18.67 11.69
C SER A 149 1.97 -18.86 12.98
N TYR A 150 3.16 -18.25 13.07
CA TYR A 150 3.95 -18.23 14.30
C TYR A 150 3.20 -17.52 15.44
N GLY A 151 2.65 -16.33 15.20
CA GLY A 151 1.93 -15.53 16.19
C GLY A 151 0.61 -16.15 16.65
N LEU A 152 -0.07 -16.93 15.79
CA LEU A 152 -1.26 -17.71 16.13
C LEU A 152 -0.92 -19.03 16.84
N GLY A 153 0.34 -19.45 16.82
CA GLY A 153 0.80 -20.69 17.46
C GLY A 153 0.31 -21.96 16.76
N THR A 154 0.17 -21.89 15.43
CA THR A 154 -0.26 -23.00 14.56
C THR A 154 0.88 -23.56 13.70
N ALA A 155 2.10 -23.05 13.90
CA ALA A 155 3.32 -23.55 13.29
C ALA A 155 3.82 -24.82 13.99
#